data_AF-Q5V1U9-F1
#
_entry.id   AF-Q5V1U9-F1
#
_cell.length_a   1.000
_cell.length_b   1.000
_cell.length_c   1.000
_cell.angle_alpha   90.00
_cell.angle_beta   90.00
_cell.angle_gamma   90.00
#
_symmetry.space_group_name_H-M   'P 1'
#
loop_
_entity.id
_entity.type
_entity.pdbx_description
1 polymer ?
#
loop_
_entity_poly.entity_id
_entity_poly.type
_entity_poly.pdbx_seq_one_letter_code
_entity_poly.pdbx_strand_id
1 'polypeptide(L)' 'MTSFYTFLPDIFHACHLVQPSDRSEYEISDAVDLLIQSGRTIDAIGLDGWRIDVGYHEDRDQEKDDSKTRLALK' A
#
# COMPACT_ATOMS: atom_id res chain seq x y z
N MET A 1 1.76 -5.34 3.94
CA MET A 1 1.37 -3.91 3.88
C MET A 1 0.11 -3.80 3.04
N THR A 2 -0.87 -2.98 3.41
CA THR A 2 -2.09 -2.81 2.60
C THR A 2 -1.85 -1.73 1.54
N SER A 3 -1.97 -2.09 0.26
CA SER A 3 -1.69 -1.19 -0.87
C SER A 3 -2.99 -0.64 -1.47
N PHE A 4 -3.72 0.18 -0.72
CA PHE A 4 -4.90 0.89 -1.24
C PHE A 4 -4.75 2.38 -0.96
N TYR A 5 -4.69 3.19 -2.01
CA TYR A 5 -4.41 4.62 -1.91
C TYR A 5 -5.34 5.42 -2.82
N THR A 6 -5.75 6.59 -2.35
CA THR A 6 -6.43 7.60 -3.16
C THR A 6 -5.61 8.88 -3.12
N PHE A 7 -5.18 9.36 -4.28
CA PHE A 7 -4.29 10.51 -4.37
C PHE A 7 -4.93 11.67 -5.11
N LEU A 8 -4.58 12.89 -4.69
CA LEU A 8 -4.68 14.07 -5.55
C LEU A 8 -3.56 14.04 -6.60
N PRO A 9 -3.68 14.78 -7.72
CA PRO A 9 -2.69 14.78 -8.81
C PRO A 9 -1.25 15.09 -8.39
N ASP A 10 -1.05 15.74 -7.24
CA ASP A 10 0.26 16.07 -6.69
C ASP A 10 1.15 14.84 -6.42
N ILE A 11 0.59 13.64 -6.31
CA ILE A 11 1.36 12.40 -6.25
C ILE A 11 2.30 12.25 -7.45
N PHE A 12 1.91 12.71 -8.64
CA PHE A 12 2.76 12.60 -9.82
C PHE A 12 4.03 13.42 -9.65
N HIS A 13 3.96 14.60 -9.03
CA HIS A 13 5.16 15.39 -8.78
C HIS A 13 6.10 14.66 -7.80
N ALA A 14 5.55 14.08 -6.73
CA ALA A 14 6.33 13.28 -5.79
C ALA A 14 6.98 12.06 -6.47
N CYS A 15 6.25 11.34 -7.33
CA CYS A 15 6.80 10.19 -8.08
C CYS A 15 8.01 10.56 -8.96
N HIS A 16 8.04 11.76 -9.55
CA HIS A 16 9.18 12.20 -10.36
C HIS A 16 10.43 12.53 -9.54
N LEU A 17 10.30 12.70 -8.22
CA LEU A 17 11.40 13.01 -7.31
C LEU A 17 11.99 11.76 -6.64
N VAL A 18 11.24 10.65 -6.61
CA VAL A 18 11.69 9.37 -6.03
C VAL A 18 12.99 8.92 -6.69
N GLN A 19 13.94 8.47 -5.87
CA GLN A 19 15.20 7.87 -6.33
C GLN A 19 15.11 6.34 -6.19
N PRO A 20 15.86 5.56 -6.99
CA PRO A 20 15.88 4.11 -6.84
C PRO A 20 16.34 3.69 -5.44
N SER A 21 15.65 2.70 -4.87
CA SER A 21 16.08 2.03 -3.65
C SER A 21 17.31 1.15 -3.87
N ASP A 22 17.84 0.54 -2.81
CA ASP A 22 18.93 -0.45 -2.89
C ASP A 22 18.58 -1.66 -3.77
N ARG A 23 17.29 -1.88 -4.04
CA ARG A 23 16.77 -2.92 -4.95
C ARG A 23 16.60 -2.42 -6.39
N SER A 24 17.01 -1.20 -6.69
CA SER A 24 16.80 -0.51 -7.98
C SER A 24 15.32 -0.30 -8.34
N GLU A 25 14.45 -0.24 -7.33
CA GLU A 25 13.01 -0.02 -7.48
C GLU A 25 12.64 1.41 -7.12
N TYR A 26 11.66 1.99 -7.82
CA TYR A 26 11.03 3.26 -7.44
C TYR A 26 9.78 2.95 -6.62
N GLU A 27 9.85 3.22 -5.32
CA GLU A 27 8.83 2.79 -4.38
C GLU A 27 7.72 3.84 -4.19
N ILE A 28 6.46 3.40 -4.15
CA ILE A 28 5.33 4.30 -3.88
C ILE A 28 5.38 4.86 -2.46
N SER A 29 5.96 4.13 -1.50
CA SER A 29 6.17 4.61 -0.13
C SER A 29 7.04 5.86 -0.09
N ASP A 30 8.07 5.93 -0.94
CA ASP A 30 9.00 7.06 -0.98
C ASP A 30 8.29 8.30 -1.53
N ALA A 31 7.40 8.13 -2.52
CA ALA A 31 6.55 9.23 -2.99
C ALA A 31 5.59 9.72 -1.90
N VAL A 32 5.01 8.80 -1.11
CA VAL A 32 4.15 9.16 0.04
C VAL A 32 4.94 9.91 1.11
N ASP A 33 6.17 9.48 1.42
CA ASP A 33 7.05 10.16 2.37
C ASP A 33 7.38 11.59 1.92
N LEU A 34 7.61 11.80 0.63
CA LEU A 34 7.81 13.15 0.08
C LEU A 34 6.56 14.03 0.24
N LEU A 35 5.36 13.47 0.09
CA LEU A 35 4.12 14.21 0.35
C LEU A 35 4.02 14.60 1.85
N ILE A 36 4.34 13.70 2.77
CA ILE A 36 4.37 13.98 4.22
C ILE A 36 5.38 15.08 4.54
N GLN A 37 6.62 14.95 4.04
CA GLN A 37 7.70 15.90 4.28
C GLN A 37 7.39 17.28 3.71
N SER A 38 6.63 17.36 2.61
CA SER A 38 6.16 18.62 2.04
C SER A 38 5.06 19.31 2.83
N GLY A 39 4.59 18.71 3.93
CA GLY A 39 3.54 19.26 4.79
C GLY A 39 2.12 19.05 4.27
N ARG A 40 1.92 18.10 3.35
CA ARG A 40 0.58 17.75 2.85
C ARG A 40 -0.15 16.87 3.85
N THR A 41 -1.46 17.00 3.89
CA THR A 41 -2.33 16.16 4.72
C THR A 41 -2.42 14.76 4.15
N ILE A 42 -2.24 13.76 5.01
CA ILE A 42 -2.48 12.35 4.71
C ILE A 42 -3.38 11.81 5.81
N ASP A 43 -4.49 11.20 5.40
CA ASP A 43 -5.42 10.53 6.30
C ASP A 43 -5.33 9.03 6.13
N ALA A 44 -5.14 8.32 7.24
CA ALA A 44 -5.25 6.87 7.29
C ALA A 44 -6.67 6.48 7.68
N ILE A 45 -7.33 5.71 6.82
CA ILE A 45 -8.70 5.23 7.06
C ILE A 45 -8.62 3.76 7.46
N GLY A 46 -9.15 3.45 8.65
CA GLY A 46 -9.33 2.07 9.08
C GLY A 46 -10.32 1.37 8.16
N LEU A 47 -10.00 0.16 7.72
CA LEU A 47 -10.90 -0.67 6.93
C LEU A 47 -11.65 -1.63 7.86
N ASP A 48 -12.97 -1.60 7.79
CA ASP A 48 -13.82 -2.61 8.43
C ASP A 48 -13.85 -3.87 7.58
N GLY A 49 -13.67 -5.04 8.21
CA GLY A 49 -13.71 -6.34 7.54
C GLY A 49 -12.34 -7.03 7.47
N TRP A 50 -12.10 -7.78 6.40
CA TRP A 50 -10.89 -8.58 6.22
C TRP A 50 -10.27 -8.36 4.85
N ARG A 51 -8.95 -8.55 4.75
CA ARG A 51 -8.17 -8.47 3.52
C ARG A 51 -7.16 -9.61 3.53
N ILE A 52 -6.98 -10.25 2.39
CA ILE A 52 -5.92 -11.24 2.17
C ILE A 52 -4.86 -10.63 1.26
N ASP A 53 -3.60 -10.95 1.55
CA ASP A 53 -2.48 -10.67 0.65
C ASP A 53 -2.26 -11.89 -0.24
N VAL A 54 -2.47 -11.76 -1.55
CA VAL A 54 -2.31 -12.88 -2.51
C VAL A 54 -1.01 -12.78 -3.32
N GLY A 55 -0.04 -12.03 -2.79
CA GLY A 55 1.28 -11.87 -3.38
C GLY A 55 2.02 -13.20 -3.55
N TYR A 56 1.81 -14.16 -2.64
CA TYR A 56 2.41 -15.49 -2.71
C TYR A 56 1.47 -16.51 -3.38
N HIS A 57 2.07 -17.49 -4.06
CA HIS A 57 1.31 -18.52 -4.76
C HIS A 57 0.46 -19.36 -3.80
N GLU A 58 0.96 -19.62 -2.59
CA GLU A 58 0.31 -20.41 -1.55
C GLU A 58 -0.99 -19.75 -1.04
N ASP A 59 -1.03 -18.41 -1.02
CA ASP A 59 -2.19 -17.65 -0.56
C ASP A 59 -3.36 -17.64 -1.56
N ARG A 60 -3.08 -17.90 -2.85
CA ARG A 60 -4.10 -17.88 -3.93
C ARG A 60 -5.05 -19.07 -3.88
N ASP A 61 -4.56 -20.22 -3.42
CA ASP A 61 -5.39 -21.42 -3.25
C ASP A 61 -6.20 -21.35 -1.96
N GLN A 62 -5.70 -20.62 -0.96
CA GLN A 62 -6.36 -20.35 0.32
C GLN A 62 -7.64 -19.49 0.17
N GLU A 63 -7.75 -18.66 -0.88
CA GLU A 63 -8.93 -17.82 -1.14
C GLU A 63 -10.20 -18.62 -1.46
N LYS A 64 -10.10 -19.87 -1.90
CA LYS A 64 -11.27 -20.67 -2.29
C LYS A 64 -12.03 -21.31 -1.12
N ASP A 65 -11.48 -21.26 0.09
CA ASP A 65 -12.13 -21.75 1.33
C ASP A 65 -12.51 -20.54 2.21
N ASP A 66 -13.57 -19.84 1.80
CA ASP A 66 -14.16 -18.59 2.35
C ASP A 66 -14.44 -18.58 3.88
N SER A 67 -14.12 -19.66 4.60
CA SER A 67 -14.48 -19.83 6.01
C SER A 67 -13.33 -19.71 7.02
N LYS A 68 -12.04 -19.71 6.59
CA LYS A 68 -10.92 -19.90 7.53
C LYS A 68 -9.86 -18.82 7.65
N THR A 69 -9.69 -17.91 6.69
CA THR A 69 -8.55 -16.98 6.73
C THR A 69 -8.99 -15.57 7.10
N ARG A 70 -9.25 -15.37 8.39
CA ARG A 70 -9.49 -14.05 8.99
C ARG A 70 -8.18 -13.48 9.54
N LEU A 71 -7.44 -12.73 8.73
CA LEU A 71 -6.39 -11.86 9.27
C LEU A 71 -7.07 -10.53 9.67
N ALA A 72 -7.28 -10.33 10.96
CA ALA A 72 -7.81 -9.08 11.49
C ALA A 72 -6.79 -7.96 11.26
N LEU A 73 -7.25 -6.86 10.66
CA LEU A 73 -6.54 -5.58 10.72
C LEU A 73 -6.51 -5.16 12.20
N LYS A 74 -5.33 -5.22 12.84
CA LYS A 74 -5.09 -4.64 14.17
C LYS A 74 -4.29 -3.36 14.01
#